data_AF-A0AAW5BBJ9-F1
#
_entry.id   AF-A0AAW5BBJ9-F1
#
_cell.length_a   1.000
_cell.length_b   1.000
_cell.length_c   1.000
_cell.angle_alpha   90.00
_cell.angle_beta   90.00
_cell.angle_gamma   90.00
#
_symmetry.space_group_name_H-M   'P 1'
#
loop_
_entity.id
_entity.type
_entity.pdbx_description
1 polymer ?
#
loop_
_entity_poly.entity_id
_entity_poly.type
_entity_poly.pdbx_seq_one_letter_code
_entity_poly.pdbx_strand_id
1 'polypeptide(L)'
;MTGFTQKLQKEIERKIVQIETSDHSILNKSIEASRVLGDAFKRLKEFIISYEFASEEEEILFFKEIKPRLFSRLIYYRKIYNIEMNRPVGSIESQKEYLLTEMDDLGRYTRKRLDFIRYYRSGATHLDSLYFLRGQTDTEQY
;
A
#
# COMPACT_ATOMS: atom_id res chain seq x y z
N MET A 1 -11.68 16.71 3.95
CA MET A 1 -11.00 15.57 3.30
C MET A 1 -11.84 14.28 3.24
N THR A 2 -12.61 13.95 4.29
CA THR A 2 -13.37 12.68 4.44
C THR A 2 -14.33 12.31 3.31
N GLY A 3 -15.12 13.25 2.78
CA GLY A 3 -16.07 12.97 1.69
C GLY A 3 -15.39 12.52 0.39
N PHE A 4 -14.26 13.14 0.05
CA PHE A 4 -13.47 12.74 -1.12
C PHE A 4 -12.87 11.34 -0.94
N THR A 5 -12.27 11.07 0.22
CA THR A 5 -11.60 9.79 0.49
C THR A 5 -12.59 8.63 0.56
N GLN A 6 -13.77 8.83 1.17
CA GLN A 6 -14.86 7.83 1.19
C GLN A 6 -15.39 7.50 -0.20
N LYS A 7 -15.64 8.54 -1.02
CA LYS A 7 -16.09 8.35 -2.41
C LYS A 7 -15.05 7.57 -3.22
N LEU A 8 -13.77 7.93 -3.08
CA LEU A 8 -12.66 7.26 -3.76
C LEU A 8 -12.52 5.81 -3.29
N GLN A 9 -12.61 5.53 -1.99
CA GLN A 9 -12.59 4.18 -1.44
C GLN A 9 -13.71 3.31 -2.02
N LYS A 10 -14.94 3.82 -2.05
CA LYS A 10 -16.10 3.09 -2.61
C LYS A 10 -15.94 2.82 -4.11
N GLU A 11 -15.36 3.75 -4.86
CA GLU A 11 -15.06 3.58 -6.29
C GLU A 11 -14.01 2.48 -6.49
N ILE A 12 -12.90 2.52 -5.75
CA ILE A 12 -11.84 1.52 -5.79
C ILE A 12 -12.41 0.15 -5.44
N GLU A 13 -13.16 0.04 -4.35
CA GLU A 13 -13.67 -1.25 -3.86
C GLU A 13 -14.52 -1.95 -4.92
N ARG A 14 -15.43 -1.21 -5.56
CA ARG A 14 -16.25 -1.74 -6.66
C ARG A 14 -15.41 -2.27 -7.82
N LYS A 15 -14.40 -1.51 -8.25
CA LYS A 15 -13.52 -1.89 -9.36
C LYS A 15 -12.66 -3.09 -9.01
N ILE A 16 -12.12 -3.14 -7.79
CA ILE A 16 -11.29 -4.26 -7.36
C ILE A 16 -12.10 -5.55 -7.26
N VAL A 17 -13.29 -5.51 -6.65
CA VAL A 17 -14.17 -6.69 -6.60
C VAL A 17 -14.45 -7.22 -8.00
N GLN A 18 -14.78 -6.33 -8.95
CA GLN A 18 -15.00 -6.73 -10.35
C GLN A 18 -13.78 -7.43 -10.96
N ILE A 19 -12.57 -6.89 -10.74
CA ILE A 19 -11.32 -7.48 -11.23
C ILE A 19 -11.07 -8.84 -10.57
N GLU A 20 -11.25 -8.97 -9.26
CA GLU A 20 -11.02 -10.21 -8.52
C GLU A 20 -11.99 -11.32 -8.93
N THR A 21 -13.25 -10.97 -9.23
CA THR A 21 -14.28 -11.91 -9.70
C THR A 21 -14.18 -12.25 -11.19
N SER A 22 -13.34 -11.57 -11.96
CA SER A 22 -13.16 -11.88 -13.39
C SER A 22 -12.47 -13.24 -13.61
N ASP A 23 -12.59 -13.80 -14.81
CA ASP A 23 -11.89 -15.04 -15.20
C ASP A 23 -10.43 -14.80 -15.66
N HIS A 24 -9.90 -13.60 -15.44
CA HIS A 24 -8.53 -13.25 -15.82
C HIS A 24 -7.49 -13.99 -14.95
N SER A 25 -6.30 -14.21 -15.52
CA SER A 25 -5.17 -14.77 -14.76
C SER A 25 -4.76 -13.84 -13.61
N ILE A 26 -4.07 -14.39 -12.60
CA ILE A 26 -3.54 -13.62 -11.46
C ILE A 26 -2.67 -12.45 -11.96
N LEU A 27 -1.83 -12.70 -12.97
CA LEU A 27 -0.99 -11.68 -13.59
C LEU A 27 -1.84 -10.53 -14.16
N ASN A 28 -2.86 -10.83 -14.97
CA ASN A 28 -3.72 -9.80 -15.56
C ASN A 28 -4.52 -9.03 -14.49
N LYS A 29 -5.10 -9.74 -13.52
CA LYS A 29 -5.79 -9.13 -12.38
C LYS A 29 -4.88 -8.17 -11.62
N SER A 30 -3.63 -8.56 -11.38
CA SER A 30 -2.66 -7.72 -10.68
C SER A 30 -2.30 -6.44 -11.44
N ILE A 31 -2.20 -6.51 -12.78
CA ILE A 31 -1.96 -5.35 -13.63
C ILE A 31 -3.15 -4.39 -13.60
N GLU A 32 -4.36 -4.92 -13.80
CA GLU A 32 -5.60 -4.14 -13.82
C GLU A 32 -5.84 -3.44 -12.48
N ALA A 33 -5.72 -4.19 -11.38
CA ALA A 33 -5.86 -3.65 -10.03
C ALA A 33 -4.79 -2.58 -9.75
N SER A 34 -3.54 -2.82 -10.14
CA SER A 34 -2.45 -1.85 -9.99
C SER A 34 -2.69 -0.55 -10.76
N ARG A 35 -3.30 -0.61 -11.95
CA ARG A 35 -3.69 0.58 -12.73
C ARG A 35 -4.79 1.36 -12.02
N VAL A 36 -5.88 0.70 -11.63
CA VAL A 36 -7.00 1.32 -10.91
C VAL A 36 -6.53 2.01 -9.63
N LEU A 37 -5.72 1.32 -8.83
CA LEU A 37 -5.20 1.85 -7.58
C LEU A 37 -4.15 2.94 -7.80
N GLY A 38 -3.34 2.83 -8.85
CA GLY A 38 -2.36 3.85 -9.25
C GLY A 38 -3.04 5.17 -9.63
N ASP A 39 -4.09 5.10 -10.44
CA ASP A 39 -4.88 6.27 -10.84
C ASP A 39 -5.60 6.90 -9.65
N ALA A 40 -6.16 6.07 -8.76
CA ALA A 40 -6.79 6.56 -7.55
C ALA A 40 -5.79 7.23 -6.61
N PHE A 41 -4.58 6.67 -6.47
CA PHE A 41 -3.51 7.27 -5.67
C PHE A 41 -3.03 8.60 -6.27
N LYS A 42 -2.94 8.70 -7.60
CA LYS A 42 -2.62 9.96 -8.28
C LYS A 42 -3.66 11.03 -7.95
N ARG A 43 -4.95 10.71 -8.10
CA ARG A 43 -6.07 11.62 -7.74
C ARG A 43 -6.03 12.03 -6.27
N LEU A 44 -5.73 11.10 -5.38
CA LEU A 44 -5.59 11.38 -3.95
C LEU A 44 -4.42 12.34 -3.69
N LYS A 45 -3.27 12.10 -4.31
CA LYS A 45 -2.09 12.97 -4.19
C LYS A 45 -2.39 14.38 -4.67
N GLU A 46 -3.03 14.52 -5.84
CA GLU A 46 -3.44 15.82 -6.39
C GLU A 46 -4.36 16.57 -5.45
N PHE A 47 -5.37 15.89 -4.88
CA PHE A 47 -6.27 16.49 -3.89
C PHE A 47 -5.54 16.96 -2.62
N ILE A 48 -4.63 16.13 -2.11
CA ILE A 48 -3.97 16.33 -0.81
C ILE A 48 -2.88 17.41 -0.85
N ILE A 49 -2.24 17.63 -2.00
CA ILE A 49 -1.21 18.68 -2.17
C ILE A 49 -1.79 20.07 -1.90
N SER A 50 -2.99 20.36 -2.40
CA SER A 50 -3.66 21.66 -2.18
C SER A 50 -4.56 21.67 -0.95
N TYR A 51 -4.70 20.55 -0.23
CA TYR A 51 -5.53 20.46 0.95
C TYR A 51 -4.79 20.96 2.18
N GLU A 52 -5.37 21.95 2.86
CA GLU A 52 -4.97 22.41 4.19
C GLU A 52 -5.73 21.59 5.24
N PHE A 53 -4.99 20.92 6.14
CA PHE A 53 -5.60 20.16 7.22
C PHE A 53 -6.12 21.10 8.32
N ALA A 54 -7.26 20.76 8.89
CA ALA A 54 -7.88 21.55 9.95
C ALA A 54 -7.09 21.48 11.27
N SER A 55 -6.32 20.41 11.47
CA SER A 55 -5.44 20.22 12.63
C SER A 55 -4.37 19.17 12.37
N GLU A 56 -3.36 19.10 13.25
CA GLU A 56 -2.35 18.04 13.23
C GLU A 56 -2.98 16.65 13.34
N GLU A 57 -4.06 16.50 14.12
CA GLU A 57 -4.77 15.23 14.27
C GLU A 57 -5.45 14.78 12.97
N GLU A 58 -6.00 15.71 12.18
CA GLU A 58 -6.55 15.38 10.85
C GLU A 58 -5.44 14.91 9.90
N GLU A 59 -4.28 15.58 9.94
CA GLU A 59 -3.12 15.22 9.14
C GLU A 59 -2.55 13.85 9.53
N ILE A 60 -2.36 13.61 10.82
CA ILE A 60 -1.92 12.32 11.36
C ILE A 60 -2.91 11.23 10.97
N LEU A 61 -4.22 11.44 11.14
CA LEU A 61 -5.24 10.48 10.72
C LEU A 61 -5.11 10.15 9.22
N PHE A 62 -4.86 11.17 8.39
CA PHE A 62 -4.69 10.96 6.97
C PHE A 62 -3.46 10.10 6.65
N PHE A 63 -2.29 10.43 7.17
CA PHE A 63 -1.04 9.74 6.85
C PHE A 63 -0.86 8.41 7.58
N LYS A 64 -1.42 8.24 8.78
CA LYS A 64 -1.33 7.02 9.61
C LYS A 64 -2.37 5.98 9.23
N GLU A 65 -3.58 6.39 8.82
CA GLU A 65 -4.71 5.47 8.61
C GLU A 65 -5.27 5.51 7.19
N ILE A 66 -5.67 6.70 6.70
CA ILE A 66 -6.46 6.79 5.46
C ILE A 66 -5.61 6.47 4.23
N LYS A 67 -4.43 7.10 4.11
CA LYS A 67 -3.51 6.88 2.99
C LYS A 67 -2.96 5.44 2.99
N PRO A 68 -2.47 4.86 4.11
CA PRO A 68 -1.99 3.49 4.13
C PRO A 68 -3.04 2.44 3.75
N ARG A 69 -4.31 2.60 4.16
CA ARG A 69 -5.39 1.67 3.77
C ARG A 69 -5.62 1.59 2.26
N LEU A 70 -5.43 2.70 1.57
CA LEU A 70 -5.53 2.75 0.10
C LEU A 70 -4.24 2.26 -0.56
N PHE A 71 -3.10 2.72 -0.06
CA PHE A 71 -1.80 2.46 -0.68
C PHE A 71 -1.30 1.03 -0.49
N SER A 72 -1.66 0.37 0.62
CA SER A 72 -1.28 -1.01 0.90
C SER A 72 -1.76 -1.98 -0.18
N ARG A 73 -2.97 -1.77 -0.72
CA ARG A 73 -3.51 -2.57 -1.83
C ARG A 73 -2.71 -2.36 -3.11
N LEU A 74 -2.26 -1.13 -3.39
CA LEU A 74 -1.43 -0.85 -4.55
C LEU A 74 -0.08 -1.57 -4.45
N ILE A 75 0.55 -1.52 -3.27
CA ILE A 75 1.78 -2.27 -2.99
C ILE A 75 1.55 -3.77 -3.18
N TYR A 76 0.45 -4.30 -2.65
CA TYR A 76 0.09 -5.70 -2.75
C TYR A 76 0.00 -6.18 -4.21
N TYR A 77 -0.84 -5.55 -5.05
CA TYR A 77 -0.98 -6.01 -6.44
C TYR A 77 0.27 -5.80 -7.28
N ARG A 78 1.06 -4.74 -7.01
CA ARG A 78 2.37 -4.58 -7.66
C ARG A 78 3.35 -5.68 -7.25
N LYS A 79 3.32 -6.12 -5.98
CA LYS A 79 4.16 -7.23 -5.51
C LYS A 79 3.72 -8.54 -6.15
N ILE A 80 2.42 -8.83 -6.22
CA ILE A 80 1.89 -10.00 -6.94
C ILE A 80 2.30 -9.98 -8.42
N TYR A 81 2.14 -8.84 -9.09
CA TYR A 81 2.57 -8.67 -10.48
C TYR A 81 4.05 -9.03 -10.66
N ASN A 82 4.93 -8.46 -9.83
CA ASN A 82 6.36 -8.72 -9.92
C ASN A 82 6.71 -10.19 -9.62
N ILE A 83 6.04 -10.81 -8.64
CA ILE A 83 6.26 -12.22 -8.31
C ILE A 83 5.86 -13.10 -9.49
N GLU A 84 4.67 -12.89 -10.06
CA GLU A 84 4.18 -13.70 -11.18
C GLU A 84 4.94 -13.44 -12.48
N MET A 85 5.35 -12.20 -12.73
CA MET A 85 6.13 -11.84 -13.93
C MET A 85 7.54 -12.41 -13.92
N ASN A 86 8.18 -12.49 -12.74
CA ASN A 86 9.54 -13.02 -12.58
C ASN A 86 9.58 -14.49 -12.19
N ARG A 87 8.42 -15.15 -12.04
CA ARG A 87 8.34 -16.57 -11.71
C ARG A 87 9.04 -17.39 -12.82
N PRO A 88 10.02 -18.24 -12.48
CA PRO A 88 10.76 -19.01 -13.48
C PRO A 88 9.85 -20.04 -14.16
N VAL A 89 9.99 -20.20 -15.48
CA VAL A 89 9.29 -21.25 -16.28
C VAL A 89 9.98 -22.62 -16.12
N GLY A 90 10.64 -22.84 -14.98
CA GLY A 90 11.41 -24.03 -14.67
C GLY A 90 10.59 -25.13 -14.00
N SER A 91 11.30 -26.09 -13.42
CA SER A 91 10.69 -27.16 -12.63
C SER A 91 9.94 -26.61 -11.40
N ILE A 92 9.10 -27.47 -10.81
CA ILE A 92 8.35 -27.12 -9.59
C ILE A 92 9.30 -26.73 -8.46
N GLU A 93 10.46 -27.37 -8.36
CA GLU A 93 11.49 -27.09 -7.38
C GLU A 93 12.07 -25.68 -7.56
N SER A 94 12.38 -25.29 -8.80
CA SER A 94 12.89 -23.95 -9.10
C SER A 94 11.85 -22.86 -8.77
N GLN A 95 10.59 -23.11 -9.09
CA GLN A 95 9.50 -22.19 -8.72
C GLN A 95 9.32 -22.09 -7.20
N LYS A 96 9.44 -23.20 -6.48
CA LYS A 96 9.35 -23.22 -5.02
C LYS A 96 10.50 -22.44 -4.37
N GLU A 97 11.72 -22.65 -4.83
CA GLU A 97 12.90 -21.91 -4.34
C GLU A 97 12.76 -20.40 -4.57
N TYR A 98 12.28 -20.00 -5.75
CA TYR A 98 11.96 -18.61 -6.05
C TYR A 98 10.97 -18.00 -5.05
N LEU A 99 9.84 -18.68 -4.79
CA LEU A 99 8.84 -18.20 -3.83
C LEU A 99 9.35 -18.14 -2.39
N LEU A 100 10.17 -19.09 -1.97
CA LEU A 100 10.80 -19.07 -0.65
C LEU A 100 11.73 -17.87 -0.50
N THR A 101 12.48 -17.54 -1.56
CA THR A 101 13.35 -16.36 -1.59
C THR A 101 12.54 -15.07 -1.43
N GLU A 102 11.43 -14.94 -2.17
CA GLU A 102 10.50 -13.80 -2.04
C GLU A 102 9.92 -13.68 -0.62
N MET A 103 9.60 -14.81 0.02
CA MET A 103 9.12 -14.83 1.41
C MET A 103 10.21 -14.36 2.38
N ASP A 104 11.45 -14.80 2.19
CA ASP A 104 12.58 -14.39 3.02
C ASP A 104 12.88 -12.88 2.90
N ASP A 105 12.74 -12.32 1.69
CA ASP A 105 12.87 -10.88 1.45
C ASP A 105 11.81 -10.08 2.20
N LEU A 106 10.55 -10.54 2.20
CA LEU A 106 9.49 -9.93 3.00
C LEU A 106 9.81 -9.98 4.51
N GLY A 107 10.39 -11.10 4.96
CA GLY A 107 10.88 -11.25 6.33
C GLY A 107 12.01 -10.26 6.66
N ARG A 108 12.98 -10.09 5.75
CA ARG A 108 14.08 -9.11 5.90
C ARG A 108 13.56 -7.68 5.98
N TYR A 109 12.65 -7.30 5.09
CA TYR A 109 12.03 -5.97 5.08
C TYR A 109 11.32 -5.68 6.41
N THR A 110 10.56 -6.65 6.92
CA THR A 110 9.85 -6.55 8.20
C THR A 110 10.82 -6.39 9.36
N ARG A 111 11.88 -7.21 9.42
CA ARG A 111 12.89 -7.14 10.50
C ARG A 111 13.64 -5.81 10.53
N LYS A 112 14.01 -5.27 9.36
CA LYS A 112 14.68 -3.97 9.25
C LYS A 112 13.85 -2.82 9.85
N ARG A 113 12.52 -2.98 9.88
CA ARG A 113 11.56 -1.94 10.25
C ARG A 113 10.72 -2.34 11.48
N LEU A 114 11.24 -3.28 12.28
CA LEU A 114 10.52 -3.92 13.37
C LEU A 114 10.05 -2.94 14.44
N ASP A 115 10.87 -1.95 14.79
CA ASP A 115 10.53 -0.97 15.83
C ASP A 115 9.37 -0.08 15.40
N PHE A 116 9.37 0.40 14.15
CA PHE A 116 8.23 1.12 13.58
C PHE A 116 6.98 0.24 13.54
N ILE A 117 7.10 -1.03 13.12
CA ILE A 117 5.97 -1.96 13.07
C ILE A 117 5.40 -2.21 14.47
N ARG A 118 6.26 -2.37 15.48
CA ARG A 118 5.85 -2.52 16.89
C ARG A 118 5.16 -1.27 17.41
N TYR A 119 5.72 -0.09 17.12
CA TYR A 119 5.11 1.20 17.44
C TYR A 119 3.70 1.33 16.83
N TYR A 120 3.58 1.07 15.52
CA TYR A 120 2.32 1.20 14.82
C TYR A 120 1.28 0.19 15.34
N ARG A 121 1.68 -1.07 15.54
CA ARG A 121 0.76 -2.14 15.99
C ARG A 121 0.35 -2.03 17.46
N SER A 122 1.13 -1.34 18.31
CA SER A 122 0.75 -1.13 19.71
C SER A 122 -0.33 -0.07 19.88
N GLY A 123 -0.66 0.68 18.82
CA GLY A 123 -1.58 1.81 18.90
C GLY A 123 -1.01 3.03 19.62
N ALA A 124 0.31 3.04 19.87
CA ALA A 124 0.98 4.18 20.46
C ALA A 124 0.86 5.44 19.58
N THR A 125 0.87 6.60 20.24
CA THR A 125 0.69 7.91 19.59
C THR A 125 1.83 8.90 19.87
N HIS A 126 2.73 8.58 20.81
CA HIS A 126 3.79 9.47 21.26
C HIS A 126 4.83 9.85 20.18
N LEU A 127 4.87 9.15 19.03
CA LEU A 127 5.72 9.49 17.90
C LEU A 127 4.91 9.91 16.66
N ASP A 128 3.61 10.18 16.80
CA ASP A 128 2.76 10.45 15.63
C ASP A 128 3.13 11.75 14.93
N SER A 129 3.42 12.81 15.69
CA SER A 129 3.89 14.08 15.13
C SER A 129 5.21 13.95 14.37
N LEU A 130 6.07 13.01 14.78
CA LEU A 130 7.33 12.71 14.10
C LEU A 130 7.11 11.93 12.79
N TYR A 131 6.23 10.91 12.81
CA TYR A 131 6.06 10.01 11.68
C TYR A 131 5.04 10.46 10.63
N PHE A 132 4.05 11.26 11.01
CA PHE A 132 2.84 11.46 10.20
C PHE A 132 2.51 12.93 9.88
N LEU A 133 3.33 13.91 10.28
CA LEU A 133 3.21 15.30 9.84
C LEU A 133 4.14 15.60 8.66
N ARG A 134 3.70 16.44 7.72
CA ARG A 134 4.55 16.92 6.61
C ARG A 134 5.71 17.77 7.15
N GLY A 135 6.84 17.75 6.43
CA GLY A 135 7.99 18.62 6.72
C GLY A 135 8.95 18.10 7.78
N GLN A 136 8.67 16.95 8.41
CA GLN A 136 9.63 16.30 9.30
C GLN A 136 10.77 15.65 8.48
N THR A 137 12.00 16.09 8.74
CA THR A 137 13.20 15.82 7.93
C THR A 137 13.78 14.40 8.06
N ASP A 138 13.21 13.53 8.89
CA ASP A 138 13.80 12.21 9.16
C ASP A 138 12.78 11.07 9.11
N THR A 139 11.98 11.07 8.06
CA THR A 139 11.28 9.87 7.65
C THR A 139 11.80 9.50 6.27
N GLU A 140 12.69 8.49 6.20
CA GLU A 140 12.70 7.63 5.00
C GLU A 140 11.23 7.33 4.71
N GLN A 141 10.61 7.98 3.72
CA GLN A 141 9.20 7.80 3.47
C GLN A 141 8.98 6.36 2.98
N TYR A 142 8.47 5.54 3.89
CA TYR A 142 8.05 4.16 3.67
C TYR A 142 6.89 4.09 2.67
#